data_AF-A0A8I0FEU8-F1
#
_entry.id   AF-A0A8I0FEU8-F1
#
_cell.length_a   1.000
_cell.length_b   1.000
_cell.length_c   1.000
_cell.angle_alpha   90.00
_cell.angle_beta   90.00
_cell.angle_gamma   90.00
#
_symmetry.space_group_name_H-M   'P 1'
#
loop_
_entity.id
_entity.type
_entity.pdbx_description
1 polymer ?
#
loop_
_entity_poly.entity_id
_entity_poly.type
_entity_poly.pdbx_seq_one_letter_code
_entity_poly.pdbx_strand_id
1 'polypeptide(L)'
;MLELRQKTMANLQRSLYESKRRFDVGMITRADLAQVLAQVAQGQADITQAQSNLTVSEAQFYQVTGTTPDNLVPINQLPPIPANLDEILAQTKNHPALMRAKYEKQAAEKQYALTKRELWPTVMLTSRAGKQDE
;
A
#
# COMPACT_ATOMS: atom_id res chain seq x y z
N MET A 1 5.43 -10.33 -13.44
CA MET A 1 6.74 -10.61 -12.79
C MET A 1 7.00 -12.11 -12.61
N LEU A 2 6.06 -12.89 -12.04
CA LEU A 2 6.23 -14.35 -11.90
C LEU A 2 6.48 -15.06 -13.24
N GLU A 3 5.67 -14.76 -14.26
CA GLU A 3 5.83 -15.33 -15.60
C GLU A 3 7.21 -15.04 -16.21
N LEU A 4 7.72 -13.82 -16.01
CA LEU A 4 9.06 -13.44 -16.46
C LEU A 4 10.15 -14.29 -15.76
N ARG A 5 10.02 -14.51 -14.45
CA ARG A 5 10.97 -15.35 -13.69
C ARG A 5 10.93 -16.81 -14.14
N GLN A 6 9.74 -17.34 -14.45
CA GLN A 6 9.60 -18.68 -15.03
C GLN A 6 10.27 -18.81 -16.41
N LYS A 7 10.11 -17.80 -17.28
CA LYS A 7 10.80 -17.77 -18.59
C LYS A 7 12.32 -17.71 -18.42
N THR A 8 12.82 -16.90 -17.49
CA THR A 8 14.26 -16.85 -17.17
C THR A 8 14.78 -18.20 -16.68
N MET A 9 14.02 -18.91 -15.84
CA MET A 9 14.40 -20.23 -15.34
C MET A 9 14.58 -21.27 -16.45
N ALA A 10 13.73 -21.25 -17.47
CA ALA A 10 13.88 -22.14 -18.62
C ALA A 10 15.23 -21.92 -19.36
N ASN A 11 15.68 -20.66 -19.45
CA ASN A 11 16.98 -20.34 -20.05
C ASN A 11 18.16 -20.78 -19.15
N LEU A 12 18.03 -20.64 -17.83
CA LEU A 12 19.04 -21.11 -16.88
C LEU A 12 19.18 -22.64 -16.91
N GLN A 13 18.07 -23.38 -17.01
CA GLN A 13 18.07 -24.84 -17.14
C GLN A 13 18.75 -25.31 -18.44
N ARG A 14 18.51 -24.62 -19.57
CA ARG A 14 19.23 -24.89 -20.84
C ARG A 14 20.73 -24.64 -20.68
N SER A 15 21.11 -23.55 -20.03
CA SER A 15 22.52 -23.21 -19.78
C SER A 15 23.21 -24.24 -18.90
N LEU A 16 22.51 -24.77 -17.90
CA LEU A 16 22.99 -25.88 -17.08
C LEU A 16 23.18 -27.15 -17.90
N TYR A 17 22.23 -27.49 -18.77
CA TYR A 17 22.33 -28.67 -19.64
C TYR A 17 23.57 -28.61 -20.54
N GLU A 18 23.80 -27.48 -21.20
CA GLU A 18 24.98 -27.30 -22.05
C GLU A 18 26.28 -27.31 -21.24
N SER A 19 26.30 -26.67 -20.08
CA SER A 19 27.47 -26.67 -19.19
C SER A 19 27.82 -28.08 -18.70
N LYS A 20 26.80 -28.88 -18.36
CA LYS A 20 26.98 -30.28 -17.96
C LYS A 20 27.60 -31.11 -19.08
N ARG A 21 27.10 -30.98 -20.31
CA ARG A 21 27.68 -31.67 -21.49
C ARG A 21 29.14 -31.30 -21.71
N ARG A 22 29.49 -30.01 -21.56
CA ARG A 22 30.88 -29.55 -21.69
C ARG A 22 31.77 -30.08 -20.57
N PHE A 23 31.23 -30.19 -19.36
CA PHE A 23 31.94 -30.78 -18.23
C PHE A 23 32.20 -32.27 -18.44
N ASP A 24 31.22 -33.01 -18.95
CA ASP A 24 31.32 -34.47 -19.17
C ASP A 24 32.41 -34.83 -20.18
N VAL A 25 32.70 -33.95 -21.14
CA VAL A 25 33.81 -34.11 -22.10
C VAL A 25 35.10 -33.38 -21.68
N GLY A 26 35.16 -32.82 -20.47
CA GLY A 26 36.34 -32.18 -19.89
C GLY A 26 36.67 -30.77 -20.41
N MET A 27 35.74 -30.10 -21.10
CA MET A 27 35.95 -28.75 -21.64
C MET A 27 35.85 -27.62 -20.61
N ILE A 28 35.21 -27.86 -19.46
CA ILE A 28 35.09 -26.87 -18.37
C ILE A 28 35.42 -27.52 -17.02
N THR A 29 35.70 -26.70 -16.00
CA THR A 29 36.06 -27.20 -14.67
C THR A 29 34.84 -27.47 -13.79
N ARG A 30 35.05 -28.18 -12.66
CA ARG A 30 34.01 -28.37 -11.63
C ARG A 30 33.53 -27.05 -11.03
N ALA A 31 34.41 -26.05 -10.93
CA ALA A 31 34.06 -24.74 -10.39
C ALA A 31 33.09 -23.99 -11.32
N ASP A 32 33.33 -24.04 -12.63
CA ASP A 32 32.44 -23.42 -13.63
C ASP A 32 31.05 -24.08 -13.61
N LEU A 33 30.98 -25.42 -13.52
CA LEU A 33 29.71 -26.13 -13.39
C LEU A 33 28.99 -25.78 -12.08
N ALA A 34 29.72 -25.68 -10.96
CA ALA A 34 29.16 -25.30 -9.67
C ALA A 34 28.57 -23.88 -9.70
N GLN A 35 29.21 -22.94 -10.41
CA GLN A 35 28.70 -21.59 -10.58
C GLN A 35 27.37 -21.55 -11.34
N VAL A 36 27.22 -22.33 -12.40
CA VAL A 36 25.95 -22.42 -13.16
C VAL A 36 24.85 -23.06 -12.32
N LEU A 37 25.18 -24.10 -11.55
CA LEU A 37 24.24 -24.70 -10.60
C LEU A 37 23.77 -23.70 -9.54
N ALA A 38 24.67 -22.87 -9.00
CA ALA A 38 24.33 -21.82 -8.06
C ALA A 38 23.37 -20.78 -8.68
N GLN A 39 23.57 -20.41 -9.96
CA GLN A 39 22.66 -19.51 -10.68
C GLN A 39 21.26 -20.12 -10.86
N VAL A 40 21.15 -21.41 -11.16
CA VAL A 40 19.86 -22.11 -11.24
C VAL A 40 19.17 -22.14 -9.88
N ALA A 41 19.90 -22.42 -8.80
CA ALA A 41 19.36 -22.39 -7.44
C ALA A 41 18.86 -20.99 -7.06
N GLN A 42 19.60 -19.94 -7.40
CA GLN A 42 19.18 -18.55 -7.21
C GLN A 42 17.91 -18.24 -8.03
N GLY A 43 17.84 -18.67 -9.29
CA GLY A 43 16.64 -18.51 -10.12
C GLY A 43 15.41 -19.21 -9.52
N GLN A 44 15.58 -20.36 -8.88
CA GLN A 44 14.50 -21.04 -8.16
C GLN A 44 14.03 -20.24 -6.94
N ALA A 45 14.97 -19.71 -6.16
CA ALA A 45 14.66 -18.84 -5.02
C ALA A 45 13.89 -17.59 -5.47
N ASP A 46 14.29 -16.98 -6.58
CA ASP A 46 13.61 -15.81 -7.16
C ASP A 46 12.17 -16.13 -7.57
N ILE A 47 11.88 -17.34 -8.08
CA ILE A 47 10.51 -17.77 -8.39
C ILE A 47 9.69 -17.88 -7.11
N THR A 48 10.23 -18.54 -6.08
CA THR A 48 9.54 -18.67 -4.79
C THR A 48 9.26 -17.31 -4.16
N GLN A 49 10.22 -16.37 -4.24
CA GLN A 49 10.01 -15.00 -3.78
C GLN A 49 8.91 -14.29 -4.60
N ALA A 50 8.90 -14.46 -5.93
CA ALA A 50 7.88 -13.88 -6.79
C ALA A 50 6.48 -14.46 -6.50
N GLN A 51 6.37 -15.74 -6.16
CA GLN A 51 5.12 -16.38 -5.73
C GLN A 51 4.66 -15.83 -4.38
N SER A 52 5.57 -15.72 -3.40
CA SER A 52 5.26 -15.10 -2.11
C SER A 52 4.75 -13.68 -2.27
N ASN A 53 5.40 -12.88 -3.13
CA ASN A 53 4.98 -11.50 -3.40
C ASN A 53 3.59 -11.44 -4.07
N LEU A 54 3.28 -12.40 -4.96
CA LEU A 54 1.95 -12.52 -5.56
C LEU A 54 0.89 -12.77 -4.48
N THR A 55 1.11 -13.75 -3.60
CA THR A 55 0.20 -14.06 -2.49
C THR A 55 0.01 -12.87 -1.54
N VAL A 56 1.08 -12.15 -1.20
CA VAL A 56 0.98 -10.92 -0.40
C VAL A 56 0.14 -9.87 -1.11
N SER A 57 0.35 -9.68 -2.41
CA SER A 57 -0.41 -8.72 -3.22
C SER A 57 -1.89 -9.10 -3.31
N GLU A 58 -2.22 -10.38 -3.43
CA GLU A 58 -3.61 -10.89 -3.43
C GLU A 58 -4.30 -10.65 -2.08
N ALA A 59 -3.58 -10.91 -0.98
CA ALA A 59 -4.09 -10.64 0.37
C ALA A 59 -4.31 -9.15 0.61
N GLN A 60 -3.38 -8.29 0.16
CA GLN A 60 -3.54 -6.84 0.24
C GLN A 60 -4.71 -6.34 -0.60
N PHE A 61 -4.91 -6.89 -1.80
CA PHE A 61 -6.07 -6.58 -2.63
C PHE A 61 -7.36 -6.91 -1.87
N TYR A 62 -7.48 -8.15 -1.35
CA TYR A 62 -8.63 -8.57 -0.57
C TYR A 62 -8.87 -7.70 0.67
N GLN A 63 -7.81 -7.32 1.38
CA GLN A 63 -7.92 -6.46 2.56
C GLN A 63 -8.53 -5.08 2.24
N VAL A 64 -8.24 -4.53 1.06
CA VAL A 64 -8.72 -3.20 0.64
C VAL A 64 -10.10 -3.27 -0.03
N THR A 65 -10.35 -4.28 -0.86
CA THR A 65 -11.57 -4.37 -1.68
C THR A 65 -12.65 -5.28 -1.08
N GLY A 66 -12.27 -6.21 -0.22
CA GLY A 66 -13.13 -7.27 0.31
C GLY A 66 -13.45 -8.39 -0.68
N THR A 67 -12.88 -8.37 -1.89
CA THR A 67 -13.10 -9.37 -2.93
C THR A 67 -11.79 -10.03 -3.35
N THR A 68 -11.83 -11.31 -3.69
CA THR A 68 -10.67 -11.99 -4.27
C THR A 68 -10.44 -11.45 -5.68
N PRO A 69 -9.18 -11.18 -6.08
CA PRO A 69 -8.88 -10.70 -7.41
C PRO A 69 -9.20 -11.80 -8.43
N ASP A 70 -10.08 -11.49 -9.40
CA ASP A 70 -10.40 -12.34 -10.53
C ASP A 70 -10.28 -11.54 -11.84
N ASN A 71 -9.57 -12.11 -12.82
CA ASN A 71 -9.38 -11.57 -14.17
C ASN A 71 -9.16 -10.04 -14.23
N LEU A 72 -8.24 -9.52 -13.42
CA LEU A 72 -7.92 -8.09 -13.41
C LEU A 72 -7.39 -7.63 -14.77
N VAL A 73 -8.00 -6.59 -15.33
CA VAL A 73 -7.56 -5.98 -16.59
C VAL A 73 -6.31 -5.14 -16.32
N PRO A 74 -5.20 -5.34 -17.06
CA PRO A 74 -4.03 -4.50 -16.91
C PRO A 74 -4.35 -3.05 -17.27
N ILE A 75 -3.92 -2.12 -16.41
CA ILE A 75 -4.06 -0.69 -16.66
C ILE A 75 -2.98 -0.28 -17.68
N ASN A 76 -3.41 -0.01 -18.91
CA ASN A 76 -2.51 0.35 -20.00
C ASN A 76 -2.08 1.83 -19.99
N GLN A 77 -2.76 2.68 -19.22
CA GLN A 77 -2.48 4.11 -19.16
C GLN A 77 -2.47 4.57 -17.70
N LEU A 78 -1.35 5.17 -17.29
CA LEU A 78 -1.26 5.86 -16.02
C LEU A 78 -2.16 7.11 -16.08
N PRO A 79 -2.88 7.45 -15.00
CA PRO A 79 -3.62 8.71 -14.95
C PRO A 79 -2.66 9.88 -15.17
N PRO A 80 -3.11 10.95 -15.86
CA PRO A 80 -2.27 12.11 -16.11
C PRO A 80 -1.89 12.77 -14.77
N ILE A 81 -0.59 12.96 -14.55
CA ILE A 81 -0.08 13.70 -13.40
C ILE A 81 0.03 15.17 -13.80
N PRO A 82 -0.52 16.12 -13.03
CA PRO A 82 -0.37 17.55 -13.32
C PRO A 82 1.11 17.95 -13.35
N ALA A 83 1.50 18.74 -14.35
CA ALA A 83 2.90 19.14 -14.51
C ALA A 83 3.30 20.32 -13.60
N ASN A 84 2.33 21.09 -13.10
CA ASN A 84 2.58 22.31 -12.34
C ASN A 84 2.29 22.14 -10.83
N LEU A 85 3.25 22.56 -10.01
CA LEU A 85 3.11 22.60 -8.55
C LEU A 85 1.93 23.47 -8.10
N ASP A 86 1.70 24.61 -8.74
CA ASP A 86 0.60 25.52 -8.37
C ASP A 86 -0.78 24.86 -8.59
N GLU A 87 -0.90 24.06 -9.64
CA GLU A 87 -2.11 23.30 -9.94
C GLU A 87 -2.36 22.20 -8.90
N ILE A 88 -1.30 21.49 -8.49
CA ILE A 88 -1.35 20.49 -7.41
C ILE A 88 -1.77 21.14 -6.09
N LEU A 89 -1.15 22.29 -5.74
CA LEU A 89 -1.48 23.03 -4.52
C LEU A 89 -2.92 23.55 -4.53
N ALA A 90 -3.44 23.99 -5.67
CA ALA A 90 -4.84 24.39 -5.78
C ALA A 90 -5.81 23.24 -5.44
N GLN A 91 -5.49 22.01 -5.85
CA GLN A 91 -6.30 20.82 -5.54
C GLN A 91 -6.25 20.44 -4.05
N THR A 92 -5.17 20.77 -3.33
CA THR A 92 -5.07 20.48 -1.89
C THR A 92 -6.07 21.26 -1.03
N LYS A 93 -6.65 22.37 -1.52
CA LYS A 93 -7.61 23.17 -0.74
C LYS A 93 -8.81 22.35 -0.25
N ASN A 94 -9.19 21.30 -0.97
CA ASN A 94 -10.29 20.38 -0.62
C ASN A 94 -9.80 19.11 0.08
N HIS A 95 -8.54 19.05 0.50
CA HIS A 95 -7.97 17.86 1.12
C HIS A 95 -8.62 17.59 2.49
N PRO A 96 -9.15 16.38 2.76
CA PRO A 96 -9.86 16.05 4.00
C PRO A 96 -9.06 16.36 5.28
N ALA A 97 -7.74 16.12 5.26
CA ALA A 97 -6.88 16.44 6.39
C ALA A 97 -6.84 17.94 6.74
N LEU A 98 -6.85 18.84 5.73
CA LEU A 98 -6.90 20.28 5.96
C LEU A 98 -8.28 20.72 6.47
N MET A 99 -9.35 20.11 5.95
CA MET A 99 -10.69 20.37 6.47
C MET A 99 -10.82 19.92 7.93
N ARG A 100 -10.27 18.74 8.27
CA ARG A 100 -10.22 18.26 9.66
C ARG A 100 -9.48 19.25 10.55
N ALA A 101 -8.29 19.71 10.15
CA ALA A 101 -7.52 20.70 10.90
C ALA A 101 -8.27 22.03 11.09
N LYS A 102 -9.02 22.50 10.09
CA LYS A 102 -9.87 23.69 10.21
C LYS A 102 -10.97 23.50 11.26
N TYR A 103 -11.65 22.36 11.25
CA TYR A 103 -12.69 22.06 12.23
C TYR A 103 -12.12 21.84 13.63
N GLU A 104 -10.94 21.22 13.77
CA GLU A 104 -10.22 21.10 15.04
C GLU A 104 -9.88 22.48 15.62
N LYS A 105 -9.40 23.41 14.79
CA LYS A 105 -9.15 24.80 15.20
C LYS A 105 -10.44 25.48 15.68
N GLN A 106 -11.53 25.37 14.90
CA GLN A 106 -12.81 25.97 15.27
C GLN A 106 -13.34 25.37 16.58
N ALA A 107 -13.21 24.07 16.79
CA ALA A 107 -13.59 23.42 18.03
C ALA A 107 -12.77 23.96 19.22
N ALA A 108 -11.46 24.12 19.07
CA ALA A 108 -10.59 24.70 20.10
C ALA A 108 -10.95 26.17 20.42
N GLU A 109 -11.24 26.98 19.40
CA GLU A 109 -11.69 28.36 19.59
C GLU A 109 -13.04 28.44 20.33
N LYS A 110 -13.98 27.53 20.01
CA LYS A 110 -15.26 27.45 20.73
C LYS A 110 -15.08 26.94 22.16
N GLN A 111 -14.21 25.96 22.38
CA GLN A 111 -13.89 25.45 23.71
C GLN A 111 -13.28 26.56 24.60
N TYR A 112 -12.37 27.34 24.04
CA TYR A 112 -11.83 28.51 24.71
C TYR A 112 -12.92 29.54 25.04
N ALA A 113 -13.82 29.83 24.09
CA ALA A 113 -14.93 30.76 24.31
C ALA A 113 -15.91 30.27 25.40
N LEU A 114 -16.17 28.96 25.48
CA LEU A 114 -16.98 28.37 26.55
C LEU A 114 -16.29 28.51 27.92
N THR A 115 -15.00 28.14 28.00
CA THR A 115 -14.19 28.29 29.22
C THR A 115 -14.17 29.75 29.70
N LYS A 116 -14.06 30.70 28.77
CA LYS A 116 -14.13 32.13 29.10
C LYS A 116 -15.51 32.56 29.61
N ARG A 117 -16.60 31.95 29.12
CA ARG A 117 -17.98 32.23 29.59
C ARG A 117 -18.26 31.70 30.98
N GLU A 118 -17.54 30.68 31.44
CA GLU A 118 -17.64 30.19 32.83
C GLU A 118 -17.23 31.27 33.85
N LEU A 119 -16.42 32.25 33.43
CA LEU A 119 -16.04 33.40 34.26
C LEU A 119 -17.14 34.48 34.35
N TRP A 120 -18.25 34.34 33.62
CA TRP A 120 -19.33 35.33 33.58
C TRP A 120 -20.51 34.89 34.45
N PRO A 121 -21.29 35.84 35.02
CA PRO A 121 -22.47 35.50 35.79
C PRO A 121 -23.52 34.82 34.91
N THR A 122 -24.07 33.71 35.40
CA THR A 122 -25.17 33.00 34.75
C THR A 122 -26.49 33.43 35.38
N VAL A 123 -27.43 33.89 34.56
CA VAL A 123 -28.79 34.24 35.00
C VAL A 123 -29.74 33.14 34.55
N MET A 124 -30.42 32.51 35.50
CA MET A 124 -31.41 31.46 35.24
C MET A 124 -32.72 31.84 35.92
N LEU A 125 -33.81 31.89 35.13
CA LEU A 125 -35.16 32.09 35.64
C LEU A 125 -35.89 30.74 35.66
N THR A 126 -36.40 30.34 36.82
CA THR A 126 -37.27 29.16 36.95
C THR A 126 -38.60 29.59 37.55
N SER A 127 -39.70 29.02 37.03
CA SER A 127 -41.05 29.24 37.54
C SER A 127 -41.72 27.88 37.72
N ARG A 128 -42.37 27.68 38.85
CA ARG A 128 -43.12 26.46 39.15
C ARG A 128 -44.46 26.84 39.76
N ALA A 129 -45.53 26.30 39.20
CA ALA A 129 -46.88 26.41 39.75
C ALA A 129 -47.43 24.99 39.94
N GLY A 130 -47.93 24.70 41.14
CA GLY A 130 -48.55 23.43 41.49
C GLY A 130 -49.48 23.63 42.69
N LYS A 131 -50.56 22.84 42.74
CA LYS A 131 -51.54 22.83 43.83
C LYS A 131 -51.54 21.42 44.41
N GLN A 132 -51.18 21.31 45.67
CA GLN A 132 -51.14 20.04 46.41
C GLN A 132 -52.45 19.96 47.19
N ASP A 133 -53.39 19.16 46.69
CA ASP A 133 -54.64 18.86 47.37
C ASP A 133 -54.44 17.53 48.14
N GLU A 134 -54.77 17.56 49.44
CA GLU A 134 -54.76 16.43 50.39
C GLU A 134 -56.14 15.78 50.47
#